data_AF-A0A1Y2W113-F1
#
_entry.id   AF-A0A1Y2W113-F1
#
_cell.length_a   1.000
_cell.length_b   1.000
_cell.length_c   1.000
_cell.angle_alpha   90.00
_cell.angle_beta   90.00
_cell.angle_gamma   90.00
#
_symmetry.space_group_name_H-M   'P 1'
#
loop_
_entity.id
_entity.type
_entity.pdbx_description
1 polymer ?
#
loop_
_entity_poly.entity_id
_entity_poly.type
_entity_poly.pdbx_seq_one_letter_code
_entity_poly.pdbx_strand_id
1 'polypeptide(L)' 'IVLAVYLVSLSFNRLFLDPLSRFPGPKLAAITRYYEAYYDLIQNGQYTFKIADLHKKYG' A
#
# COMPACT_ATOMS: atom_id res chain seq x y z
N ILE A 1 9.53 -14.63 15.88
CA ILE A 1 9.06 -13.51 16.72
C ILE A 1 9.78 -12.20 16.37
N VAL A 2 11.11 -12.13 16.47
CA VAL A 2 11.90 -10.91 16.15
C VAL A 2 11.65 -10.38 14.73
N LEU A 3 11.64 -11.26 13.72
CA LEU A 3 11.37 -10.90 12.33
C LEU A 3 9.98 -10.30 12.12
N ALA A 4 8.96 -10.83 12.79
CA ALA A 4 7.60 -10.31 12.71
C ALA A 4 7.49 -8.92 13.35
N VAL A 5 8.10 -8.72 14.51
CA VAL A 5 8.14 -7.41 15.19
C VAL A 5 8.89 -6.39 14.34
N TYR A 6 10.01 -6.78 13.71
CA TYR A 6 10.76 -5.91 12.82
C TYR A 6 9.93 -5.48 11.60
N LEU A 7 9.24 -6.41 10.95
CA LEU A 7 8.36 -6.12 9.82
C LEU A 7 7.21 -5.19 10.24
N VAL A 8 6.56 -5.45 11.38
CA VAL A 8 5.48 -4.60 11.89
C VAL A 8 5.98 -3.19 12.22
N SER A 9 7.11 -3.07 12.91
CA SER A 9 7.71 -1.76 13.23
C SER A 9 8.12 -1.00 11.98
N LEU A 10 8.70 -1.69 10.97
CA LEU A 10 9.07 -1.09 9.68
C LEU A 10 7.83 -0.61 8.91
N SER A 11 6.78 -1.43 8.88
CA SER A 11 5.48 -1.09 8.28
C SER A 11 4.85 0.13 8.96
N PHE A 12 4.89 0.20 10.28
CA PHE A 12 4.39 1.35 11.04
C PHE A 12 5.20 2.61 10.76
N ASN A 13 6.53 2.49 10.75
CA ASN A 13 7.43 3.60 10.46
C ASN A 13 7.16 4.16 9.05
N ARG A 14 7.04 3.28 8.05
CA ARG A 14 6.69 3.69 6.68
C ARG A 14 5.29 4.31 6.54
N LEU A 15 4.33 3.89 7.35
CA LEU A 15 2.97 4.39 7.25
C LEU A 15 2.79 5.78 7.90
N PHE A 16 3.53 6.04 8.98
CA PHE A 16 3.32 7.23 9.82
C PHE A 16 4.47 8.25 9.79
N LEU A 17 5.71 7.80 9.59
CA LEU A 17 6.89 8.68 9.62
C LEU A 17 7.43 9.01 8.22
N ASP A 18 7.03 8.26 7.20
CA ASP A 18 7.47 8.51 5.83
C ASP A 18 6.77 9.75 5.25
N PRO A 19 7.48 10.65 4.55
CA PRO A 19 6.90 11.82 3.90
C PRO A 19 5.79 11.47 2.89
N LEU A 20 5.75 10.23 2.38
CA LEU A 20 4.67 9.73 1.54
C LEU A 20 3.34 9.55 2.29
N SER A 21 3.32 9.52 3.63
CA SER A 21 2.08 9.49 4.44
C SER A 21 1.20 10.73 4.26
N ARG A 22 1.78 11.83 3.75
CA ARG A 22 1.06 13.05 3.41
C ARG A 22 0.12 12.87 2.22
N PHE A 23 0.39 11.88 1.36
CA PHE A 23 -0.52 11.52 0.28
C PHE A 23 -1.56 10.53 0.81
N PRO A 24 -2.85 10.92 0.84
CA PRO A 24 -3.88 10.01 1.31
C PRO A 24 -3.98 8.85 0.31
N GLY A 25 -3.82 7.63 0.79
CA GLY A 25 -3.81 6.44 -0.04
C GLY A 25 -4.20 5.20 0.77
N PRO A 26 -4.55 4.09 0.10
CA PRO A 26 -4.90 2.87 0.78
C PRO A 26 -3.68 2.36 1.56
N LYS A 27 -3.80 2.32 2.90
CA LYS A 27 -2.74 1.89 3.83
C LYS A 27 -2.12 0.55 3.43
N LEU A 28 -2.92 -0.38 2.91
CA LEU A 28 -2.44 -1.68 2.45
C LEU A 28 -1.43 -1.59 1.30
N ALA A 29 -1.62 -0.64 0.37
CA ALA A 29 -0.69 -0.37 -0.72
C ALA A 29 0.62 0.26 -0.23
N ALA A 30 0.55 1.08 0.83
CA ALA A 30 1.72 1.69 1.45
C ALA A 30 2.55 0.68 2.26
N ILE A 31 1.91 -0.36 2.80
CA ILE A 31 2.55 -1.30 3.73
C ILE A 31 3.11 -2.53 3.02
N THR A 32 2.44 -3.03 1.98
CA THR A 32 2.81 -4.30 1.33
C THR A 32 2.52 -4.33 -0.16
N ARG A 33 3.35 -5.05 -0.93
CA ARG A 33 3.07 -5.39 -2.34
C ARG A 33 1.90 -6.36 -2.53
N TYR A 34 1.38 -6.94 -1.45
CA TYR A 34 0.18 -7.79 -1.49
C TYR A 34 -1.04 -7.07 -2.05
N TYR A 35 -1.13 -5.75 -1.86
CA TYR A 35 -2.23 -4.97 -2.44
C TYR A 35 -2.19 -5.00 -3.98
N GLU A 36 -1.02 -4.74 -4.58
CA GLU A 36 -0.81 -4.86 -6.03
C GLU A 36 -1.07 -6.30 -6.50
N ALA A 37 -0.48 -7.29 -5.82
CA ALA A 37 -0.65 -8.70 -6.16
C ALA A 37 -2.12 -9.16 -6.10
N TYR A 38 -2.94 -8.61 -5.20
CA TYR A 38 -4.38 -8.91 -5.16
C TYR A 38 -5.09 -8.44 -6.43
N TYR A 39 -4.84 -7.20 -6.88
CA TYR A 39 -5.48 -6.70 -8.10
C TYR A 39 -4.90 -7.34 -9.38
N ASP A 40 -3.62 -7.70 -9.37
CA ASP A 40 -3.00 -8.36 -10.52
C ASP A 40 -3.39 -9.84 -10.64
N LEU A 41 -3.29 -10.61 -9.55
CA LEU A 41 -3.56 -12.06 -9.57
C LEU A 41 -5.04 -12.39 -9.51
N ILE A 42 -5.84 -11.65 -8.73
CA ILE A 42 -7.27 -11.97 -8.51
C ILE A 42 -8.16 -11.13 -9.41
N GLN A 43 -7.80 -9.87 -9.68
CA GLN A 43 -8.57 -9.00 -10.57
C GLN A 43 -8.00 -8.91 -11.99
N ASN A 44 -7.26 -9.91 -12.49
CA ASN A 44 -6.77 -9.94 -13.88
C ASN A 44 -5.99 -8.69 -14.30
N GLY A 45 -5.02 -8.23 -13.50
CA GLY A 45 -4.19 -7.09 -13.89
C GLY A 45 -4.87 -5.72 -13.80
N GLN A 46 -5.99 -5.59 -13.08
CA GLN A 46 -6.72 -4.32 -12.98
C GLN A 46 -6.08 -3.30 -12.02
N TYR A 47 -4.85 -3.54 -11.55
CA TYR A 47 -4.18 -2.62 -10.63
C TYR A 47 -3.97 -1.23 -11.23
N THR A 48 -3.69 -1.14 -12.53
CA THR A 48 -3.54 0.14 -13.25
C THR A 48 -4.82 0.98 -13.21
N PHE A 49 -5.98 0.37 -13.41
CA PHE A 49 -7.27 1.06 -13.28
C PHE A 49 -7.54 1.48 -11.83
N LYS A 50 -7.14 0.63 -10.87
CA LYS A 50 -7.25 0.96 -9.45
C LYS A 50 -6.38 2.16 -9.08
N ILE A 51 -5.16 2.26 -9.59
CA ILE A 51 -4.29 3.44 -9.38
C ILE A 51 -4.94 4.70 -9.98
N ALA A 52 -5.56 4.61 -11.16
CA ALA A 52 -6.25 5.74 -11.77
C ALA A 52 -7.47 6.20 -10.95
N ASP A 53 -8.24 5.27 -10.39
CA ASP A 53 -9.34 5.55 -9.46
C ASP A 53 -8.81 6.19 -8.15
N LEU A 54 -7.70 5.67 -7.62
CA LEU A 54 -7.06 6.22 -6.44
C LEU A 54 -6.54 7.64 -6.66
N HIS A 55 -5.93 7.94 -7.81
CA HIS A 55 -5.61 9.32 -8.20
C HIS A 55 -6.88 10.18 -8.24
N LYS A 56 -7.96 9.75 -8.89
CA LYS A 56 -9.23 10.51 -8.87
C LYS A 56 -9.76 10.76 -7.47
N LYS A 57 -9.57 9.82 -6.55
CA LYS A 57 -10.09 9.89 -5.18
C LYS A 57 -9.22 10.73 -4.25
N TYR A 58 -7.91 10.74 -4.47
CA TYR A 58 -6.93 11.31 -3.54
C TYR A 58 -6.11 12.47 -4.12
N GLY A 59 -6.19 12.74 -5.42
CA GLY A 59 -5.50 13.82 -6.13
C GLY A 59 -4.73 13.30 -7.34
#